data_AF-A0A1C6P7P4-F1
#
_entry.id   AF-A0A1C6P7P4-F1
#
_cell.length_a   1.000
_cell.length_b   1.000
_cell.length_c   1.000
_cell.angle_alpha   90.00
_cell.angle_beta   90.00
_cell.angle_gamma   90.00
#
_symmetry.space_group_name_H-M   'P 1'
#
loop_
_entity.id
_entity.type
_entity.pdbx_description
1 polymer ?
#
loop_
_entity_poly.entity_id
_entity_poly.type
_entity_poly.pdbx_seq_one_letter_code
_entity_poly.pdbx_strand_id
1 'polypeptide(L)'
;MSTIDFSIGLALLSLFGATFLSNILAYFRDRARVLDPITREARELLMRESAAPVPDCPTLSAAHWARLEAMQPGWRKPAMQTARKRYHEARSAYARHDFNGELYYPNPARVAEAAHEVLRMTERF
;
A
#
# COMPACT_ATOMS: atom_id res chain seq x y z
N MET A 1 6.67 -52.36 5.13
CA MET A 1 7.61 -51.32 4.66
C MET A 1 6.96 -50.66 3.46
N SER A 2 5.90 -49.88 3.72
CA SER A 2 4.92 -49.47 2.70
C SER A 2 4.06 -48.28 3.14
N THR A 3 3.71 -48.20 4.43
CA THR A 3 2.97 -47.06 5.01
C THR A 3 3.82 -45.81 5.24
N ILE A 4 5.11 -45.97 5.59
CA ILE A 4 6.05 -44.87 5.83
C ILE A 4 6.48 -44.22 4.50
N ASP A 5 6.71 -45.02 3.45
CA ASP A 5 7.09 -44.51 2.13
C ASP A 5 5.94 -43.73 1.47
N PHE A 6 4.69 -44.18 1.69
CA PHE A 6 3.51 -43.47 1.21
C PHE A 6 3.28 -42.13 1.92
N SER A 7 3.48 -42.06 3.25
CA SER A 7 3.33 -40.81 4.00
C SER A 7 4.41 -39.78 3.66
N ILE A 8 5.64 -40.23 3.41
CA ILE A 8 6.74 -39.39 2.92
C ILE A 8 6.43 -38.86 1.52
N GLY A 9 5.97 -39.72 0.62
CA GLY A 9 5.58 -39.33 -0.74
C GLY A 9 4.45 -38.30 -0.75
N LEU A 10 3.43 -38.50 0.10
CA LEU A 10 2.31 -37.57 0.25
C LEU A 10 2.75 -36.22 0.84
N ALA A 11 3.64 -36.23 1.83
CA ALA A 11 4.18 -35.01 2.44
C ALA A 11 5.00 -34.18 1.44
N LEU A 12 5.85 -34.84 0.64
CA LEU A 12 6.62 -34.16 -0.41
C LEU A 12 5.74 -33.60 -1.52
N LEU A 13 4.72 -34.35 -1.94
CA LEU A 13 3.74 -33.88 -2.93
C LEU A 13 2.94 -32.68 -2.39
N SER A 14 2.54 -32.70 -1.11
CA SER A 14 1.83 -31.60 -0.46
C SER A 14 2.71 -30.36 -0.36
N LEU A 15 3.98 -30.51 0.06
CA LEU A 15 4.91 -29.40 0.13
C LEU A 15 5.16 -28.79 -1.25
N PHE A 16 5.43 -29.63 -2.26
CA PHE A 16 5.65 -29.18 -3.63
C PHE A 16 4.41 -28.49 -4.21
N GLY A 17 3.22 -29.06 -3.97
CA GLY A 17 1.95 -28.46 -4.35
C GLY A 17 1.72 -27.10 -3.69
N ALA A 18 2.00 -26.97 -2.40
CA ALA A 18 1.87 -25.71 -1.67
C ALA A 18 2.84 -24.65 -2.18
N THR A 19 4.10 -25.01 -2.45
CA THR A 19 5.09 -24.09 -3.01
C THR A 19 4.73 -23.65 -4.43
N PHE A 20 4.32 -24.60 -5.28
CA PHE A 20 3.92 -24.32 -6.66
C PHE A 20 2.68 -23.41 -6.72
N LEU A 21 1.67 -23.71 -5.91
CA LEU A 21 0.46 -22.90 -5.81
C LEU A 21 0.79 -21.49 -5.28
N SER A 22 1.66 -21.38 -4.27
CA SER A 22 2.12 -20.09 -3.76
C SER A 22 2.82 -19.25 -4.84
N ASN A 23 3.69 -19.87 -5.65
CA ASN A 23 4.37 -19.19 -6.76
C ASN A 23 3.39 -18.76 -7.85
N ILE A 24 2.38 -19.58 -8.17
CA ILE A 24 1.35 -19.21 -9.15
C ILE A 24 0.53 -18.01 -8.65
N LEU A 25 0.08 -18.02 -7.39
CA LEU A 25 -0.65 -16.89 -6.83
C LEU A 25 0.21 -15.63 -6.79
N ALA A 26 1.48 -15.75 -6.44
CA ALA A 26 2.42 -14.63 -6.48
C ALA A 26 2.55 -14.05 -7.90
N TYR A 27 2.69 -14.92 -8.91
CA TYR A 27 2.78 -14.51 -10.32
C TYR A 27 1.51 -13.80 -10.81
N PHE A 28 0.32 -14.35 -10.54
CA PHE A 28 -0.93 -13.70 -10.94
C PHE A 28 -1.14 -12.35 -10.24
N ARG A 29 -0.78 -12.25 -8.97
CA ARG A 29 -0.83 -11.01 -8.19
C ARG A 29 0.12 -9.96 -8.76
N ASP A 30 1.36 -10.34 -9.07
CA ASP A 30 2.35 -9.41 -9.61
C ASP A 30 1.96 -8.93 -11.01
N ARG A 31 1.38 -9.82 -11.83
CA ARG A 31 0.81 -9.44 -13.14
C ARG A 31 -0.36 -8.46 -13.01
N ALA A 32 -1.24 -8.66 -12.03
CA ALA A 32 -2.34 -7.74 -11.75
C ALA A 32 -1.86 -6.34 -11.30
N ARG A 33 -0.70 -6.25 -10.63
CA ARG A 33 -0.08 -4.98 -10.22
C ARG A 33 0.54 -4.20 -11.37
N VAL A 34 1.23 -4.89 -12.27
CA VAL A 34 1.90 -4.26 -13.42
C VAL A 34 0.88 -3.64 -14.39
N LEU A 35 -0.34 -4.19 -14.42
CA LEU A 35 -1.39 -3.79 -15.37
C LEU A 35 -2.36 -2.73 -14.83
N ASP A 36 -2.23 -2.27 -13.58
CA ASP A 36 -3.16 -1.26 -13.03
C ASP A 36 -2.58 0.16 -13.11
N PRO A 37 -2.97 0.99 -14.11
CA PRO A 37 -2.45 2.33 -14.28
C PRO A 37 -2.81 3.25 -13.11
N ILE A 38 -3.97 3.05 -12.46
CA ILE A 38 -4.44 3.90 -11.36
C ILE A 38 -3.60 3.64 -10.10
N THR A 39 -3.20 2.40 -9.84
CA THR A 39 -2.32 2.08 -8.70
C THR A 39 -0.91 2.63 -8.92
N ARG A 40 -0.44 2.65 -10.18
CA ARG A 40 0.83 3.29 -10.54
C ARG A 40 0.78 4.80 -10.34
N GLU A 41 -0.25 5.47 -10.87
CA GLU A 41 -0.46 6.91 -10.68
C GLU A 41 -0.55 7.27 -9.18
N ALA A 42 -1.30 6.49 -8.41
CA ALA A 42 -1.40 6.67 -6.96
C ALA A 42 -0.03 6.60 -6.26
N ARG A 43 0.83 5.65 -6.65
CA ARG A 43 2.19 5.53 -6.10
C ARG A 43 3.07 6.70 -6.52
N GLU A 44 2.99 7.14 -7.77
CA GLU A 44 3.76 8.28 -8.26
C GLU A 44 3.38 9.57 -7.53
N LEU A 45 2.10 9.79 -7.24
CA LEU A 45 1.62 10.92 -6.43
C LEU A 45 2.12 10.85 -4.99
N LEU A 46 2.05 9.67 -4.36
CA LEU A 46 2.59 9.48 -3.01
C LEU A 46 4.11 9.67 -2.95
N MET A 47 4.85 9.20 -3.96
CA MET A 47 6.30 9.39 -4.06
C MET A 47 6.63 10.89 -4.15
N ARG A 48 5.89 11.64 -4.96
CA ARG A 48 6.04 13.11 -5.05
C ARG A 48 5.77 13.77 -3.71
N GLU A 49 4.68 13.43 -3.02
CA GLU A 49 4.36 14.00 -1.71
C GLU A 49 5.36 13.60 -0.62
N SER A 50 5.97 12.41 -0.72
CA SER A 50 7.03 11.97 0.21
C SER A 50 8.35 12.70 -0.02
N ALA A 51 8.69 13.04 -1.26
CA ALA A 51 9.95 13.68 -1.62
C ALA A 51 9.90 15.20 -1.45
N ALA A 52 8.77 15.81 -1.80
CA ALA A 52 8.52 17.23 -1.66
C ALA A 52 7.01 17.45 -1.45
N PRO A 53 6.54 17.58 -0.20
CA PRO A 53 5.14 17.84 0.09
C PRO A 53 4.78 19.26 -0.36
N VAL A 54 4.11 19.37 -1.52
CA VAL A 54 3.68 20.65 -2.09
C VAL A 54 2.20 20.90 -1.75
N PRO A 55 1.83 22.11 -1.30
CA PRO A 55 0.44 22.50 -1.00
C PRO A 55 -0.54 22.18 -2.14
N ASP A 56 -0.16 22.52 -3.36
CA ASP A 56 -1.05 22.57 -4.54
C ASP A 56 -0.90 21.38 -5.49
N CYS A 57 -0.14 20.34 -5.09
CA CYS A 57 -0.03 19.14 -5.93
C CYS A 57 -1.33 18.31 -5.92
N PRO A 58 -1.65 17.64 -7.04
CA PRO A 58 -2.76 16.71 -7.10
C PRO A 58 -2.55 15.59 -6.07
N THR A 59 -3.58 15.34 -5.26
CA THR A 59 -3.57 14.31 -4.22
C THR A 59 -4.26 13.03 -4.68
N LEU A 60 -4.22 11.99 -3.86
CA LEU A 60 -4.95 10.76 -4.09
C LEU A 60 -6.47 10.98 -4.10
N SER A 61 -7.08 10.92 -5.29
CA SER A 61 -8.53 10.80 -5.48
C SER A 61 -9.14 9.57 -4.76
N ALA A 62 -10.46 9.59 -4.55
CA ALA A 62 -11.19 8.48 -3.96
C ALA A 62 -11.01 7.15 -4.73
N ALA A 63 -10.87 7.21 -6.05
CA ALA A 63 -10.62 6.04 -6.90
C ALA A 63 -9.24 5.43 -6.61
N HIS A 64 -8.21 6.25 -6.38
CA HIS A 64 -6.90 5.76 -5.98
C HIS A 64 -6.96 5.02 -4.65
N TRP A 65 -7.65 5.58 -3.65
CA TRP A 65 -7.80 4.94 -2.34
C TRP A 65 -8.55 3.61 -2.40
N ALA A 66 -9.65 3.55 -3.15
CA ALA A 66 -10.43 2.32 -3.31
C ALA A 66 -9.58 1.19 -3.90
N ARG A 67 -8.72 1.50 -4.89
CA ARG A 67 -7.82 0.49 -5.49
C ARG A 67 -6.67 0.11 -4.57
N LEU A 68 -6.05 1.08 -3.90
CA LEU A 68 -5.01 0.79 -2.92
C LEU A 68 -5.53 -0.11 -1.79
N GLU A 69 -6.74 0.12 -1.29
CA GLU A 69 -7.38 -0.72 -0.27
C GLU A 69 -7.78 -2.09 -0.81
N ALA A 70 -8.25 -2.18 -2.05
CA ALA A 70 -8.60 -3.46 -2.70
C ALA A 70 -7.36 -4.35 -2.89
N MET A 71 -6.19 -3.76 -3.11
CA MET A 71 -4.92 -4.47 -3.28
C MET A 71 -4.32 -4.99 -1.97
N GLN A 72 -4.81 -4.53 -0.80
CA GLN A 72 -4.33 -4.98 0.49
C GLN A 72 -4.98 -6.32 0.88
N PRO A 73 -4.21 -7.31 1.36
CA PRO A 73 -4.77 -8.53 1.91
C PRO A 73 -5.61 -8.18 3.15
N GLY A 74 -6.66 -8.98 3.40
CA GLY A 74 -7.66 -8.68 4.43
C GLY A 74 -7.09 -8.33 5.81
N TRP A 75 -6.02 -9.02 6.22
CA TRP A 75 -5.35 -8.79 7.51
C TRP A 75 -4.60 -7.46 7.62
N ARG A 76 -4.26 -6.77 6.51
CA ARG A 76 -3.63 -5.43 6.51
C ARG A 76 -4.61 -4.28 6.29
N LYS A 77 -5.88 -4.55 5.96
CA LYS A 77 -6.88 -3.51 5.75
C LYS A 77 -7.01 -2.53 6.93
N PRO A 78 -6.98 -2.98 8.21
CA PRO A 78 -7.03 -2.05 9.34
C PRO A 78 -5.81 -1.11 9.40
N ALA A 79 -4.62 -1.63 9.10
CA ALA A 79 -3.40 -0.82 9.06
C ALA A 79 -3.43 0.20 7.91
N MET A 80 -3.96 -0.20 6.75
CA MET A 80 -4.14 0.70 5.60
C MET A 80 -5.14 1.82 5.87
N GLN A 81 -6.28 1.50 6.50
CA GLN A 81 -7.26 2.49 6.91
C GLN A 81 -6.68 3.48 7.94
N THR A 82 -5.86 2.99 8.87
CA THR A 82 -5.15 3.85 9.82
C THR A 82 -4.17 4.79 9.12
N ALA A 83 -3.38 4.30 8.17
CA ALA A 83 -2.45 5.11 7.38
C ALA A 83 -3.20 6.16 6.54
N ARG A 84 -4.31 5.78 5.91
CA ARG A 84 -5.20 6.71 5.18
C ARG A 84 -5.74 7.82 6.10
N LYS A 85 -6.17 7.47 7.31
CA LYS A 85 -6.65 8.45 8.28
C LYS A 85 -5.55 9.45 8.65
N ARG A 86 -4.35 8.97 8.98
CA ARG A 86 -3.18 9.82 9.29
C ARG A 86 -2.80 10.74 8.13
N TYR A 87 -2.86 10.23 6.91
CA TYR A 87 -2.62 11.02 5.70
C TYR A 87 -3.65 12.17 5.55
N HIS A 88 -4.95 11.86 5.72
CA HIS A 88 -5.99 12.90 5.68
C HIS A 88 -5.89 13.87 6.85
N GLU A 89 -5.49 13.43 8.05
CA GLU A 89 -5.22 14.30 9.19
C GLU A 89 -4.04 15.24 8.89
N ALA A 90 -2.94 14.75 8.33
CA ALA A 90 -1.80 15.57 7.94
C ALA A 90 -2.17 16.60 6.85
N ARG A 91 -2.91 16.18 5.81
CA ARG A 91 -3.38 17.08 4.73
C ARG A 91 -4.43 18.09 5.23
N SER A 92 -5.34 17.70 6.12
CA SER A 92 -6.37 18.61 6.65
C SER A 92 -5.81 19.59 7.68
N ALA A 93 -4.82 19.18 8.48
CA ALA A 93 -4.04 20.10 9.31
C ALA A 93 -3.32 21.13 8.43
N TYR A 94 -2.78 20.72 7.28
CA TYR A 94 -2.21 21.63 6.31
C TYR A 94 -3.26 22.58 5.68
N ALA A 95 -4.45 22.07 5.31
CA ALA A 95 -5.51 22.85 4.67
C ALA A 95 -6.29 23.80 5.60
N ARG A 96 -6.28 23.57 6.92
CA ARG A 96 -7.03 24.36 7.92
C ARG A 96 -6.34 25.66 8.35
N HIS A 97 -5.12 25.94 7.88
CA HIS A 97 -4.29 27.05 8.39
C HIS A 97 -4.22 28.30 7.48
N ASP A 98 -5.13 28.44 6.52
CA ASP A 98 -5.48 29.73 5.89
C ASP A 98 -6.35 30.62 6.83
N PHE A 99 -6.22 30.44 8.15
CA PHE A 99 -6.97 31.17 9.16
C PHE A 99 -5.99 32.09 9.90
N ASN A 100 -6.06 33.40 9.62
CA ASN A 100 -5.28 34.55 10.16
C ASN A 100 -4.12 35.14 9.33
N GLY A 101 -3.87 34.73 8.09
CA GLY A 101 -2.93 35.45 7.21
C GLY A 101 -1.45 35.42 7.65
N GLU A 102 -1.10 34.66 8.69
CA GLU A 102 0.28 34.33 9.04
C GLU A 102 0.63 32.96 8.49
N LEU A 103 1.61 32.93 7.58
CA LEU A 103 2.09 31.75 6.86
C LEU A 103 2.92 30.84 7.80
N TYR A 104 2.28 30.20 8.78
CA TYR A 104 2.93 29.15 9.54
C TYR A 104 2.93 27.89 8.68
N TYR A 105 4.09 27.43 8.22
CA TYR A 105 4.20 26.17 7.48
C TYR A 105 4.08 25.00 8.48
N PRO A 106 2.94 24.29 8.58
CA PRO A 106 2.91 23.06 9.34
C PRO A 106 3.94 22.11 8.74
N ASN A 107 4.74 21.48 9.62
CA ASN A 107 5.95 20.78 9.23
C ASN A 107 5.70 19.85 8.02
N PRO A 108 6.24 20.18 6.83
CA PRO A 108 6.04 19.40 5.61
C PRO A 108 6.43 17.93 5.81
N ALA A 109 7.38 17.67 6.71
CA ALA A 109 7.81 16.32 7.08
C ALA A 109 6.64 15.44 7.54
N ARG A 110 5.58 15.97 8.16
CA ARG A 110 4.43 15.15 8.59
C ARG A 110 3.60 14.61 7.43
N VAL A 111 3.43 15.41 6.37
CA VAL A 111 2.76 14.94 5.15
C VAL A 111 3.65 13.93 4.44
N ALA A 112 4.95 14.20 4.38
CA ALA A 112 5.92 13.29 3.79
C ALA A 112 6.00 11.94 4.52
N GLU A 113 6.03 11.95 5.85
CA GLU A 113 6.01 10.75 6.71
C GLU A 113 4.73 9.95 6.53
N ALA A 114 3.56 10.60 6.49
CA ALA A 114 2.29 9.93 6.27
C ALA A 114 2.20 9.33 4.86
N ALA A 115 2.67 10.05 3.83
CA ALA A 115 2.76 9.53 2.47
C ALA A 115 3.72 8.34 2.37
N HIS A 116 4.86 8.41 3.06
CA HIS A 116 5.83 7.32 3.14
C HIS A 116 5.27 6.10 3.87
N GLU A 117 4.48 6.28 4.93
CA GLU A 117 3.80 5.19 5.62
C GLU A 117 2.84 4.45 4.67
N VAL A 118 2.07 5.19 3.87
CA VAL A 118 1.18 4.60 2.84
C VAL A 118 1.99 3.89 1.76
N LEU A 119 3.07 4.49 1.25
CA LEU A 119 3.98 3.85 0.28
C LEU A 119 4.52 2.53 0.80
N ARG A 120 5.04 2.49 2.03
CA ARG A 120 5.59 1.28 2.63
C ARG A 120 4.56 0.16 2.77
N MET A 121 3.29 0.50 3.01
CA MET A 121 2.20 -0.47 3.01
C MET A 121 1.91 -1.03 1.60
N THR A 122 2.21 -0.26 0.55
CA THR A 122 2.09 -0.69 -0.85
C THR A 122 3.31 -1.44 -1.40
N GLU A 123 4.51 -1.20 -0.86
CA GLU A 123 5.77 -1.81 -1.32
C GLU A 123 6.09 -3.18 -0.71
N ARG A 124 5.58 -3.47 0.50
CA ARG A 124 5.93 -4.70 1.25
C ARG A 124 5.21 -5.96 0.78
N PHE A 125 5.18 -6.22 -0.52
CA PHE A 125 4.59 -7.43 -1.08
C PHE A 125 5.25 -7.91 -2.34
#